data_AF-A0A174H6X7-F1
#
_entry.id   AF-A0A174H6X7-F1
#
_cell.length_a   1.000
_cell.length_b   1.000
_cell.length_c   1.000
_cell.angle_alpha   90.00
_cell.angle_beta   90.00
_cell.angle_gamma   90.00
#
_symmetry.space_group_name_H-M   'P 1'
#
loop_
_entity.id
_entity.type
_entity.pdbx_description
1 polymer ?
#
loop_
_entity_poly.entity_id
_entity_poly.type
_entity_poly.pdbx_seq_one_letter_code
_entity_poly.pdbx_strand_id
1 'polypeptide(L)' 'MGNVIVLLIIILILALSITKVVKEKKKGVKCIGCPHSKGCSSNCNITIKK' A
#
# COMPACT_ATOMS: atom_id res chain seq x y z
N MET A 1 10.94 31.43 10.79
CA MET A 1 9.91 31.25 9.72
C MET A 1 10.21 30.05 8.82
N GLY A 2 11.44 29.89 8.28
CA GLY A 2 11.77 28.78 7.36
C GLY A 2 11.57 27.36 7.93
N ASN A 3 11.90 27.14 9.21
CA ASN A 3 11.78 25.81 9.84
C ASN A 3 10.35 25.28 9.87
N VAL A 4 9.35 26.17 9.98
CA VAL A 4 7.92 25.80 10.02
C VAL A 4 7.46 25.31 8.63
N ILE A 5 7.91 25.98 7.57
CA ILE A 5 7.63 25.56 6.19
C ILE A 5 8.24 24.19 5.92
N VAL A 6 9.51 23.98 6.32
CA VAL A 6 10.21 22.70 6.11
C VAL A 6 9.50 21.57 6.85
N LEU A 7 9.08 21.80 8.11
CA LEU A 7 8.36 20.81 8.90
C LEU A 7 7.02 20.41 8.26
N LEU A 8 6.26 21.38 7.76
CA LEU A 8 4.98 21.14 7.09
C LEU A 8 5.13 20.26 5.84
N ILE A 9 6.14 20.52 5.02
CA ILE A 9 6.39 19.77 3.79
C ILE A 9 6.75 18.31 4.10
N ILE A 10 7.59 18.08 5.10
CA ILE A 10 7.98 16.73 5.53
C ILE A 10 6.75 15.95 6.00
N ILE A 11 5.92 16.56 6.86
CA ILE A 11 4.69 15.93 7.35
C ILE A 11 3.73 15.61 6.20
N LEU A 12 3.59 16.51 5.22
CA LEU A 12 2.70 16.33 4.07
C LEU A 12 3.12 15.12 3.22
N ILE A 13 4.43 14.98 2.91
CA ILE A 13 4.97 13.87 2.11
C ILE A 13 4.80 12.54 2.84
N LEU A 14 5.09 12.51 4.15
CA LEU A 14 4.92 11.33 4.99
C LEU A 14 3.45 10.92 5.08
N ALA A 15 2.55 11.87 5.34
CA ALA A 15 1.12 11.61 5.43
C ALA A 15 0.55 11.06 4.12
N LEU A 16 0.97 11.60 2.97
CA LEU A 16 0.57 11.09 1.65
C LEU A 16 1.04 9.65 1.45
N SER A 17 2.29 9.36 1.79
CA SER A 17 2.88 8.02 1.68
C SER A 17 2.16 7.02 2.57
N ILE A 18 1.98 7.33 3.85
CA ILE A 18 1.29 6.47 4.82
C ILE A 18 -0.17 6.25 4.41
N THR A 19 -0.87 7.29 3.96
CA THR A 19 -2.27 7.19 3.53
C THR A 19 -2.45 6.20 2.38
N LYS A 20 -1.54 6.22 1.39
CA LYS A 20 -1.56 5.26 0.28
C LYS A 20 -1.28 3.84 0.78
N VAL A 21 -0.29 3.68 1.66
CA VAL A 21 0.02 2.37 2.28
C VAL A 21 -1.17 1.82 3.08
N VAL A 22 -1.83 2.64 3.89
CA VAL A 22 -2.97 2.21 4.73
C VAL A 22 -4.20 1.92 3.89
N LYS A 23 -4.50 2.73 2.88
CA LYS A 23 -5.62 2.49 1.95
C LYS A 23 -5.46 1.17 1.20
N GLU A 24 -4.25 0.85 0.77
CA GLU A 24 -3.97 -0.41 0.10
C GLU A 24 -3.96 -1.58 1.10
N LYS A 25 -3.35 -1.44 2.28
CA LYS A 25 -3.43 -2.46 3.35
C LYS A 25 -4.87 -2.78 3.78
N LYS A 26 -5.73 -1.77 3.93
CA LYS A 26 -7.15 -1.95 4.29
C LYS A 26 -7.94 -2.74 3.23
N LYS A 27 -7.50 -2.74 1.98
CA LYS A 27 -8.14 -3.51 0.88
C LYS A 27 -7.66 -4.97 0.83
N GLY A 28 -6.85 -5.43 1.79
CA GLY A 28 -6.35 -6.80 1.85
C GLY A 28 -5.16 -7.08 0.93
N VAL A 29 -4.56 -6.05 0.31
CA VAL A 29 -3.35 -6.27 -0.48
C VAL A 29 -2.12 -6.35 0.42
N LYS A 30 -1.49 -7.53 0.46
CA LYS A 30 -0.31 -7.84 1.29
C LYS A 30 0.94 -7.11 0.79
N CYS A 31 0.96 -6.74 -0.50
CA CYS A 31 2.07 -6.09 -1.17
C CYS A 31 1.60 -4.81 -1.87
N ILE A 32 2.22 -3.68 -1.55
CA ILE A 32 1.96 -2.40 -2.22
C ILE A 32 2.48 -2.50 -3.66
N GLY A 33 1.62 -2.26 -4.65
CA GLY A 33 2.00 -2.33 -6.06
C GLY A 33 2.03 -3.72 -6.69
N CYS A 34 1.59 -4.79 -6.01
CA CYS A 34 1.41 -6.08 -6.69
C CYS A 34 0.10 -6.09 -7.48
N PRO A 35 0.12 -6.10 -8.84
CA PRO A 35 -1.09 -6.22 -9.66
C PRO A 35 -1.79 -7.58 -9.44
N HIS A 36 -1.06 -8.57 -8.93
CA HIS A 36 -1.57 -9.90 -8.62
C HIS A 36 -2.26 -10.00 -7.25
N SER A 37 -2.18 -8.97 -6.39
CA SER A 37 -2.73 -9.05 -5.03
C SER A 37 -4.26 -9.00 -4.97
N LYS A 38 -4.94 -8.58 -6.05
CA LYS A 38 -6.39 -8.70 -6.21
C LYS A 38 -6.84 -10.03 -6.84
N GLY A 39 -5.90 -10.81 -7.38
CA GLY A 39 -6.19 -12.01 -8.17
C GLY A 39 -6.25 -13.32 -7.36
N CYS A 40 -5.80 -13.32 -6.10
CA CYS A 40 -5.85 -14.50 -5.24
C CYS A 40 -6.97 -14.37 -4.20
N SER A 41 -8.19 -14.14 -4.67
CA SER A 41 -9.39 -14.31 -3.85
C SER A 41 -9.68 -15.80 -3.73
N SER A 42 -9.27 -16.40 -2.60
CA SER A 42 -9.88 -17.57 -1.96
C SER A 42 -10.12 -18.87 -2.77
N ASN A 43 -9.56 -19.03 -3.97
CA ASN A 43 -9.63 -20.27 -4.76
C ASN A 43 -8.32 -20.55 -5.50
N CYS A 44 -7.17 -20.38 -4.84
CA CYS A 44 -5.95 -21.03 -5.32
C CYS A 44 -6.04 -22.52 -4.98
N ASN A 45 -6.88 -23.23 -5.74
CA ASN A 45 -6.72 -24.65 -5.96
C ASN A 45 -5.38 -24.82 -6.69
N ILE A 46 -4.31 -24.99 -5.92
CA ILE A 46 -3.04 -25.47 -6.47
C ILE A 46 -3.18 -26.99 -6.64
N THR A 47 -3.99 -27.42 -7.61
CA THR A 47 -3.80 -28.76 -8.14
C THR A 47 -2.50 -28.72 -8.92
N ILE A 48 -1.46 -29.26 -8.30
CA ILE A 48 -0.24 -29.72 -8.96
C ILE A 48 -0.66 -30.41 -10.26
N LYS A 49 -0.45 -29.76 -11.41
CA LYS A 49 -0.62 -30.38 -12.72
C LYS A 49 0.46 -31.45 -12.86
N LYS A 50 0.02 -32.70 -12.82
CA LYS A 50 0.67 -33.84 -13.48
C LYS A 50 0.28 -33.83 -14.96
#